data_AF-A0A1X7SIK5-F1
#
_entry.id   AF-A0A1X7SIK5-F1
#
_cell.length_a   1.000
_cell.length_b   1.000
_cell.length_c   1.000
_cell.angle_alpha   90.00
_cell.angle_beta   90.00
_cell.angle_gamma   90.00
#
_symmetry.space_group_name_H-M   'P 1'
#
loop_
_entity.id
_entity.type
_entity.pdbx_description
1 polymer ?
#
loop_
_entity_poly.entity_id
_entity_poly.type
_entity_poly.pdbx_seq_one_letter_code
_entity_poly.pdbx_strand_id
1 'polypeptide(L)'
;MRKRGRPKGAEKTVIGLPSRKKRKSELHRVATFLKKSSREREKVMLSWFVDSQVRDSVIARKRVVEEADVEICPEKIPSSCLDENVCINSSQKYFSADAWMAVEQVLKVVKNNPAWFCGSCENKIDASTEDSIVCESCLSWFHFNCLGLRKSPMSCK
;
A
#
# COMPACT_ATOMS: atom_id res chain seq x y z
N MET A 1 10.89 58.20 19.64
CA MET A 1 11.54 56.90 19.97
C MET A 1 11.59 56.01 18.73
N ARG A 2 12.77 55.60 18.27
CA ARG A 2 12.92 54.71 17.11
C ARG A 2 12.43 53.31 17.50
N LYS A 3 11.43 52.77 16.79
CA LYS A 3 11.00 51.37 16.95
C LYS A 3 12.21 50.48 16.66
N ARG A 4 12.73 49.77 17.67
CA ARG A 4 13.81 48.79 17.52
C ARG A 4 13.30 47.71 16.57
N GLY A 5 13.88 47.65 15.37
CA GLY A 5 13.45 46.72 14.32
C GLY A 5 13.65 45.26 14.72
N ARG A 6 12.76 44.39 14.23
CA ARG A 6 12.89 42.93 14.28
C ARG A 6 14.25 42.51 13.66
N PRO A 7 15.04 41.61 14.28
CA PRO A 7 16.31 41.19 13.70
C PRO A 7 16.07 40.56 12.32
N LYS A 8 16.59 41.18 11.26
CA LYS A 8 16.66 40.58 9.92
C LYS A 8 17.65 39.43 9.98
N GLY A 9 17.18 38.23 10.33
CA GLY A 9 18.07 37.07 10.45
C GLY A 9 17.43 35.71 10.75
N ALA A 10 16.16 35.65 11.16
CA ALA A 10 15.53 34.36 11.50
C ALA A 10 15.47 33.37 10.32
N GLU A 11 15.54 33.86 9.08
CA GLU A 11 15.44 33.05 7.86
C GLU A 11 16.74 33.01 7.04
N LYS A 12 17.87 33.49 7.59
CA LYS A 12 19.17 33.49 6.88
C LYS A 12 20.26 32.88 7.75
N THR A 13 21.19 32.16 7.12
CA THR A 13 22.43 31.71 7.77
C THR A 13 23.33 32.91 8.08
N VAL A 14 24.36 32.71 8.91
CA VAL A 14 25.36 33.75 9.27
C VAL A 14 26.03 34.37 8.03
N ILE A 15 26.03 33.67 6.89
CA ILE A 15 26.60 34.11 5.59
C ILE A 15 25.53 34.73 4.66
N GLY A 16 24.31 35.00 5.13
CA GLY A 16 23.26 35.65 4.35
C GLY A 16 22.50 34.75 3.35
N LEU A 17 22.84 33.45 3.25
CA LEU A 17 22.09 32.48 2.45
C LEU A 17 20.74 32.18 3.12
N PRO A 18 19.66 31.96 2.35
CA PRO A 18 18.39 31.51 2.90
C PRO A 18 18.61 30.26 3.75
N SER A 19 18.21 30.32 5.03
CA SER A 19 18.16 29.13 5.87
C SER A 19 17.18 28.17 5.21
N ARG A 20 17.67 27.02 4.73
CA ARG A 20 16.81 25.97 4.19
C ARG A 20 15.75 25.70 5.25
N LYS A 21 14.50 26.12 5.00
CA LYS A 21 13.34 25.52 5.66
C LYS A 21 13.52 24.03 5.39
N LYS A 22 13.99 23.27 6.38
CA LYS A 22 13.90 21.81 6.35
C LYS A 22 12.45 21.56 5.98
N ARG A 23 12.20 21.01 4.79
CA ARG A 23 10.87 20.56 4.42
C ARG A 23 10.47 19.63 5.55
N LYS A 24 9.59 20.11 6.43
CA LYS A 24 8.98 19.26 7.44
C LYS A 24 8.37 18.09 6.65
N SER A 25 8.81 16.87 6.99
CA SER A 25 8.28 15.58 6.58
C SER A 25 8.67 14.94 5.22
N GLU A 26 9.88 15.16 4.68
CA GLU A 26 10.35 14.31 3.56
C GLU A 26 10.71 12.87 4.00
N LEU A 27 10.83 12.63 5.32
CA LEU A 27 11.18 11.32 5.90
C LEU A 27 9.99 10.33 5.98
N HIS A 28 8.75 10.78 5.76
CA HIS A 28 7.54 9.95 5.92
C HIS A 28 6.45 10.23 4.86
N ARG A 29 6.83 10.63 3.64
CA ARG A 29 5.85 10.67 2.54
C ARG A 29 5.61 9.25 2.04
N VAL A 30 4.59 8.60 2.58
CA VAL A 30 4.07 7.37 2.03
C VAL A 30 3.55 7.68 0.62
N ALA A 31 4.22 7.15 -0.41
CA ALA A 31 3.78 7.31 -1.79
C ALA A 31 2.52 6.48 -2.05
N THR A 32 1.57 7.04 -2.80
CA THR A 32 0.42 6.30 -3.33
C THR A 32 0.90 5.13 -4.18
N PHE A 33 0.10 4.08 -4.31
CA PHE A 33 0.45 2.85 -5.00
C PHE A 33 0.96 3.13 -6.42
N LEU A 34 0.27 4.00 -7.16
CA LEU A 34 0.67 4.42 -8.51
C LEU A 34 2.03 5.15 -8.55
N LYS A 35 2.42 5.84 -7.48
CA LYS A 35 3.69 6.55 -7.37
C LYS A 35 4.83 5.68 -6.84
N LYS A 36 4.55 4.45 -6.39
CA LYS A 36 5.57 3.49 -5.97
C LYS A 36 6.36 2.97 -7.17
N SER A 37 7.62 2.62 -6.94
CA SER A 37 8.42 1.95 -7.97
C SER A 37 7.79 0.62 -8.36
N SER A 38 8.06 0.13 -9.58
CA SER A 38 7.55 -1.18 -10.03
C SER A 38 7.93 -2.31 -9.06
N ARG A 39 9.14 -2.27 -8.50
CA ARG A 39 9.60 -3.26 -7.51
C ARG A 39 8.78 -3.22 -6.21
N GLU A 40 8.43 -2.03 -5.71
CA GLU A 40 7.61 -1.91 -4.51
C GLU A 40 6.17 -2.35 -4.74
N ARG A 41 5.60 -2.03 -5.91
CA ARG A 41 4.26 -2.50 -6.30
C ARG A 41 4.23 -4.02 -6.41
N GLU A 42 5.21 -4.61 -7.08
CA GLU A 42 5.37 -6.07 -7.17
C GLU A 42 5.54 -6.70 -5.79
N LYS A 43 6.26 -6.05 -4.86
CA LYS A 43 6.39 -6.54 -3.47
C LYS A 43 5.03 -6.57 -2.75
N VAL A 44 4.19 -5.55 -2.94
CA VAL A 44 2.82 -5.53 -2.39
C VAL A 44 1.99 -6.65 -3.04
N MET A 45 2.06 -6.81 -4.36
CA MET A 45 1.32 -7.86 -5.07
C MET A 45 1.70 -9.27 -4.57
N LEU A 46 3.00 -9.54 -4.43
CA LEU A 46 3.49 -10.82 -3.92
C LEU A 46 3.01 -11.09 -2.49
N SER A 47 2.92 -10.05 -1.64
CA SER A 47 2.48 -10.22 -0.25
C SER A 47 1.03 -10.72 -0.10
N TRP A 48 0.24 -10.70 -1.17
CA TRP A 48 -1.12 -11.24 -1.17
C TRP A 48 -1.18 -12.75 -1.38
N PHE A 49 -0.15 -13.33 -2.00
CA PHE A 49 -0.14 -14.74 -2.41
C PHE A 49 0.88 -15.57 -1.68
N VAL A 50 1.91 -14.96 -1.09
CA VAL A 50 3.00 -15.71 -0.45
C VAL A 50 3.39 -15.11 0.89
N ASP A 51 3.94 -15.95 1.75
CA ASP A 51 4.48 -15.54 3.04
C ASP A 51 5.59 -14.51 2.91
N SER A 52 5.75 -13.71 3.98
CA SER A 52 6.75 -12.64 4.05
C SER A 52 8.18 -13.12 3.75
N GLN A 53 8.56 -14.30 4.23
CA GLN A 53 9.90 -14.89 4.02
C GLN A 53 10.11 -15.32 2.55
N VAL A 54 9.09 -15.92 1.93
CA VAL A 54 9.13 -16.35 0.52
C VAL A 54 9.24 -15.11 -0.37
N ARG A 55 8.35 -14.13 -0.16
CA ARG A 55 8.36 -12.84 -0.86
C ARG A 55 9.73 -12.19 -0.84
N ASP A 56 10.35 -12.05 0.33
CA ASP A 56 11.62 -11.33 0.45
C ASP A 56 12.77 -12.11 -0.22
N SER A 57 12.71 -13.45 -0.21
CA SER A 57 13.67 -14.31 -0.94
C SER A 57 13.54 -14.20 -2.46
N VAL A 58 12.31 -14.13 -2.96
CA VAL A 58 11.97 -13.99 -4.39
C VAL A 58 12.36 -12.61 -4.92
N ILE A 59 12.06 -11.55 -4.17
CA ILE A 59 12.48 -10.17 -4.50
C ILE A 59 14.01 -10.01 -4.47
N ALA A 60 14.71 -10.81 -3.65
CA ALA A 60 16.17 -10.89 -3.63
C ALA A 60 16.74 -11.79 -4.75
N ARG A 61 15.88 -12.37 -5.61
CA ARG A 61 16.24 -13.29 -6.71
C ARG A 61 17.00 -14.53 -6.23
N LYS A 62 16.69 -15.00 -5.02
CA LYS A 62 17.31 -16.21 -4.43
C LYS A 62 16.55 -17.49 -4.75
N ARG A 63 15.26 -17.38 -5.11
CA ARG A 63 14.37 -18.49 -5.43
C ARG A 63 13.20 -18.01 -6.30
N VAL A 64 12.46 -18.97 -6.84
CA VAL A 64 11.16 -18.80 -7.51
C VAL A 64 10.06 -19.23 -6.51
N VAL A 65 8.83 -18.72 -6.70
CA VAL A 65 7.64 -19.18 -5.97
C VAL A 65 7.16 -20.49 -6.61
N GLU A 66 7.06 -21.55 -5.82
CA GLU A 66 6.49 -22.82 -6.23
C GLU A 66 5.02 -22.93 -5.80
N GLU A 67 4.29 -23.89 -6.36
CA GLU A 67 2.84 -24.06 -6.10
C GLU A 67 2.53 -24.17 -4.60
N ALA A 68 3.37 -24.90 -3.86
CA ALA A 68 3.21 -25.10 -2.42
C ALA A 68 3.37 -23.83 -1.57
N ASP A 69 3.97 -22.78 -2.12
CA ASP A 69 4.14 -21.50 -1.42
C ASP A 69 2.93 -20.56 -1.60
N VAL A 70 2.03 -20.86 -2.54
CA VAL A 70 0.92 -19.98 -2.93
C VAL A 70 -0.25 -20.17 -1.96
N GLU A 71 -0.77 -19.06 -1.43
CA GLU A 71 -2.02 -19.05 -0.69
C GLU A 71 -3.18 -19.32 -1.64
N ILE A 72 -3.78 -20.49 -1.48
CA ILE A 72 -4.89 -20.97 -2.30
C ILE A 72 -6.27 -20.66 -1.70
N CYS A 73 -6.33 -20.24 -0.43
CA CYS A 73 -7.58 -19.91 0.24
C CYS A 73 -8.08 -18.53 -0.23
N PRO A 74 -9.20 -18.44 -0.98
CA PRO A 74 -9.70 -17.17 -1.52
C PRO A 74 -10.02 -16.14 -0.42
N GLU A 75 -10.45 -16.61 0.75
CA GLU A 75 -10.83 -15.76 1.89
C GLU A 75 -9.63 -15.02 2.51
N LYS A 76 -8.42 -15.55 2.33
CA LYS A 76 -7.18 -14.92 2.80
C LYS A 76 -6.56 -13.99 1.78
N ILE A 77 -7.00 -14.04 0.52
CA ILE A 77 -6.50 -13.13 -0.51
C ILE A 77 -7.26 -11.80 -0.41
N PRO A 78 -6.56 -10.68 -0.21
CA PRO A 78 -7.22 -9.38 -0.13
C PRO A 78 -7.80 -9.00 -1.49
N SER A 79 -9.05 -8.54 -1.50
CA SER A 79 -9.72 -7.98 -2.68
C SER A 79 -9.00 -6.78 -3.31
N SER A 80 -7.98 -6.23 -2.65
CA SER A 80 -7.01 -5.28 -3.21
C SER A 80 -6.37 -5.76 -4.52
N CYS A 81 -6.29 -7.08 -4.74
CA CYS A 81 -5.79 -7.63 -6.00
C CYS A 81 -6.68 -7.31 -7.21
N LEU A 82 -7.96 -6.98 -6.99
CA LEU A 82 -8.92 -6.65 -8.05
C LEU A 82 -8.92 -5.15 -8.44
N ASP A 83 -8.12 -4.31 -7.80
CA ASP A 83 -8.07 -2.87 -8.06
C ASP A 83 -7.57 -2.58 -9.50
N GLU A 84 -8.20 -1.64 -10.19
CA GLU A 84 -7.88 -1.29 -11.59
C GLU A 84 -6.43 -0.81 -11.78
N ASN A 85 -5.81 -0.29 -10.73
CA ASN A 85 -4.43 0.20 -10.75
C ASN A 85 -3.40 -0.92 -10.59
N VAL A 86 -3.84 -2.16 -10.37
CA VAL A 86 -2.99 -3.32 -10.11
C VAL A 86 -2.78 -4.13 -11.38
N CYS A 87 -1.52 -4.27 -11.78
CA CYS A 87 -1.11 -5.15 -12.89
C CYS A 87 -0.48 -6.43 -12.35
N ILE A 88 -1.30 -7.41 -11.96
CA ILE A 88 -0.82 -8.68 -11.36
C ILE A 88 0.14 -9.42 -12.30
N ASN A 89 -0.10 -9.39 -13.61
CA ASN A 89 0.73 -10.06 -14.63
C ASN A 89 2.22 -9.63 -14.57
N SER A 90 2.52 -8.41 -14.08
CA SER A 90 3.90 -7.95 -13.89
C SER A 90 4.69 -8.79 -12.87
N SER A 91 3.99 -9.45 -11.94
CA SER A 91 4.55 -10.32 -10.92
C SER A 91 4.73 -11.78 -11.38
N GLN A 92 4.16 -12.18 -12.53
CA GLN A 92 4.22 -13.56 -13.05
C GLN A 92 5.65 -14.10 -13.15
N LYS A 93 6.63 -13.24 -13.48
CA LYS A 93 8.06 -13.59 -13.58
C LYS A 93 8.67 -14.18 -12.30
N TYR A 94 7.98 -14.08 -11.17
CA TYR A 94 8.44 -14.58 -9.87
C TYR A 94 7.91 -15.99 -9.55
N PHE A 95 6.96 -16.50 -10.33
CA PHE A 95 6.27 -17.76 -10.10
C PHE A 95 6.74 -18.83 -11.08
N SER A 96 6.75 -20.08 -10.65
CA SER A 96 6.78 -21.22 -11.56
C SER A 96 5.45 -21.31 -12.33
N ALA A 97 5.42 -22.10 -13.41
CA ALA A 97 4.22 -22.22 -14.24
C ALA A 97 3.02 -22.72 -13.42
N ASP A 98 3.23 -23.74 -12.59
CA ASP A 98 2.20 -24.33 -11.74
C ASP A 98 1.73 -23.35 -10.65
N ALA A 99 2.67 -22.65 -10.02
CA ALA A 99 2.35 -21.61 -9.05
C ALA A 99 1.51 -20.47 -9.65
N TRP A 100 1.82 -20.05 -10.88
CA TRP A 100 1.04 -19.02 -11.55
C TRP A 100 -0.36 -19.50 -11.92
N MET A 101 -0.51 -20.75 -12.35
CA MET A 101 -1.83 -21.35 -12.59
C MET A 101 -2.68 -21.35 -11.31
N ALA A 102 -2.10 -21.67 -10.15
CA ALA A 102 -2.79 -21.60 -8.88
C ALA A 102 -3.26 -20.17 -8.57
N VAL A 103 -2.39 -19.17 -8.74
CA VAL A 103 -2.75 -17.73 -8.57
C VAL A 103 -3.93 -17.35 -9.47
N GLU A 104 -3.91 -17.71 -10.76
CA GLU A 104 -5.00 -17.41 -11.69
C GLU A 104 -6.32 -18.07 -11.28
N GLN A 105 -6.28 -19.31 -10.78
CA GLN A 105 -7.47 -20.01 -10.30
C GLN A 105 -8.08 -19.29 -9.10
N VAL A 106 -7.28 -18.91 -8.11
CA VAL A 106 -7.78 -18.23 -6.91
C VAL A 106 -8.32 -16.84 -7.27
N LEU A 107 -7.63 -16.11 -8.16
CA LEU A 107 -8.10 -14.80 -8.64
C LEU A 107 -9.46 -14.89 -9.34
N LYS A 108 -9.72 -15.95 -10.10
CA LYS A 108 -11.05 -16.18 -10.70
C LYS A 108 -12.12 -16.36 -9.63
N VAL A 109 -11.83 -17.12 -8.57
CA VAL A 109 -12.76 -17.33 -7.46
C VAL A 109 -13.03 -16.03 -6.71
N VAL A 110 -11.98 -15.29 -6.33
CA VAL A 110 -12.08 -13.99 -5.65
C VAL A 110 -12.86 -12.97 -6.48
N LYS A 111 -12.66 -12.95 -7.80
CA LYS A 111 -13.39 -12.07 -8.72
C LYS A 111 -14.89 -12.38 -8.78
N ASN A 112 -15.27 -13.66 -8.68
CA ASN A 112 -16.67 -14.08 -8.75
C ASN A 112 -17.42 -13.83 -7.43
N ASN A 113 -16.72 -13.81 -6.30
CA ASN A 113 -17.31 -13.55 -4.98
C ASN A 113 -16.41 -12.61 -4.17
N PRO A 114 -16.36 -11.31 -4.52
CA PRO A 114 -15.47 -10.38 -3.86
C PRO A 114 -15.93 -10.15 -2.40
N ALA A 115 -14.99 -10.30 -1.48
CA ALA A 115 -15.18 -9.99 -0.07
C ALA A 115 -14.13 -8.99 0.38
N TRP A 116 -14.58 -7.89 0.98
CA TRP A 116 -13.70 -6.86 1.51
C TRP A 116 -13.48 -7.12 3.00
N PHE A 117 -12.23 -7.11 3.43
CA PHE A 117 -11.85 -7.28 4.82
C PHE A 117 -11.08 -6.05 5.29
N CYS A 118 -11.28 -5.69 6.54
CA CYS A 118 -10.57 -4.59 7.15
C CYS A 118 -9.13 -5.00 7.46
N GLY A 119 -8.14 -4.30 6.90
CA GLY A 119 -6.72 -4.57 7.15
C GLY A 119 -6.24 -4.28 8.58
N SER A 120 -7.12 -3.82 9.48
CA SER A 120 -6.81 -3.58 10.89
C SER A 120 -7.43 -4.59 11.85
N CYS A 121 -8.65 -5.07 11.59
CA CYS A 121 -9.33 -6.03 12.47
C CYS A 121 -9.63 -7.37 11.79
N GLU A 122 -9.30 -7.51 10.51
CA GLU A 122 -9.47 -8.71 9.68
C GLU A 122 -10.93 -9.17 9.51
N ASN A 123 -11.89 -8.44 10.06
CA ASN A 123 -13.31 -8.70 9.87
C ASN A 123 -13.77 -8.23 8.48
N LYS A 124 -14.78 -8.93 7.94
CA LYS A 124 -15.45 -8.57 6.70
C LYS A 124 -16.12 -7.20 6.84
N ILE A 125 -15.95 -6.35 5.84
CA ILE A 125 -16.58 -5.04 5.72
C ILE A 125 -17.93 -5.24 5.03
N ASP A 126 -19.00 -4.80 5.68
CA ASP A 126 -20.32 -4.72 5.06
C ASP A 126 -20.55 -3.32 4.49
N ALA A 127 -20.45 -3.19 3.17
CA ALA A 127 -20.62 -1.93 2.46
C ALA A 127 -22.01 -1.29 2.64
N SER A 128 -23.02 -2.05 3.09
CA SER A 128 -24.37 -1.53 3.31
C SER A 128 -24.56 -0.86 4.66
N THR A 129 -23.74 -1.21 5.66
CA THR A 129 -23.92 -0.78 7.05
C THR A 129 -22.72 -0.03 7.62
N GLU A 130 -21.52 -0.21 7.06
CA GLU A 130 -20.27 0.28 7.64
C GLU A 130 -19.54 1.27 6.72
N ASP A 131 -19.12 2.40 7.29
CA ASP A 131 -18.22 3.33 6.62
C ASP A 131 -16.81 2.75 6.53
N SER A 132 -16.26 2.70 5.33
CA SER A 132 -14.93 2.17 5.05
C SER A 132 -14.13 3.05 4.09
N ILE A 133 -12.80 2.99 4.19
CA ILE A 133 -11.86 3.72 3.36
C ILE A 133 -10.78 2.78 2.83
N VAL A 134 -10.39 2.99 1.57
CA VAL A 134 -9.23 2.33 0.98
C VAL A 134 -7.98 3.18 1.18
N CYS A 135 -6.88 2.55 1.62
CA CYS A 135 -5.58 3.20 1.68
C CYS A 135 -4.96 3.27 0.29
N GLU A 136 -4.75 4.47 -0.25
CA GLU A 136 -4.16 4.65 -1.58
C GLU A 136 -2.73 4.12 -1.72
N SER A 137 -2.03 3.81 -0.61
CA SER A 137 -0.66 3.27 -0.65
C SER A 137 -0.63 1.75 -0.70
N CYS A 138 -1.42 1.05 0.12
CA CYS A 138 -1.40 -0.41 0.21
C CYS A 138 -2.63 -1.07 -0.45
N LEU A 139 -3.62 -0.27 -0.86
CA LEU A 139 -4.89 -0.69 -1.46
C LEU A 139 -5.78 -1.53 -0.54
N SER A 140 -5.44 -1.64 0.74
CA SER A 140 -6.25 -2.34 1.75
C SER A 140 -7.40 -1.46 2.20
N TRP A 141 -8.53 -2.10 2.49
CA TRP A 141 -9.73 -1.44 3.03
C TRP A 141 -9.67 -1.43 4.56
N PHE A 142 -10.27 -0.40 5.16
CA PHE A 142 -10.32 -0.23 6.61
C PHE A 142 -11.66 0.34 7.04
N HIS A 143 -12.24 -0.18 8.13
CA HIS A 143 -13.37 0.49 8.77
C HIS A 143 -12.95 1.87 9.31
N PHE A 144 -13.86 2.84 9.24
CA PHE A 144 -13.65 4.14 9.89
C PHE A 144 -13.41 3.98 11.39
N ASN A 145 -14.20 3.13 12.05
CA ASN A 145 -14.09 2.85 13.47
C ASN A 145 -12.71 2.27 13.85
N CYS A 146 -12.15 1.37 13.04
CA CYS A 146 -10.82 0.81 13.26
C CYS A 146 -9.71 1.86 13.16
N LEU A 147 -9.91 2.90 12.36
CA LEU A 147 -8.97 4.02 12.22
C LEU A 147 -9.28 5.20 13.15
N GLY A 148 -10.32 5.10 14.00
CA GLY A 148 -10.80 6.21 14.83
C GLY A 148 -11.36 7.40 14.03
N LEU A 149 -11.74 7.17 12.76
CA LEU A 149 -12.35 8.18 11.90
C LEU A 149 -13.83 8.30 12.24
N ARG A 150 -14.31 9.55 12.36
CA ARG A 150 -15.74 9.85 12.57
C ARG A 150 -16.43 10.44 11.36
N LYS A 151 -15.65 10.81 10.34
CA LYS A 151 -16.09 11.43 9.08
C LYS A 151 -15.10 11.02 7.99
N SER A 152 -15.58 11.00 6.75
CA SER A 152 -14.71 10.76 5.61
C SER A 152 -13.62 11.84 5.56
N PRO A 153 -12.34 11.46 5.43
CA PRO A 153 -11.29 12.43 5.21
C PRO A 153 -11.55 13.12 3.87
N MET A 154 -11.51 14.45 3.85
CA MET A 154 -11.64 15.21 2.60
C MET A 154 -10.53 14.77 1.65
N SER A 155 -10.90 14.28 0.47
CA SER A 155 -9.94 14.03 -0.59
C SER A 155 -9.31 15.36 -0.98
N CYS A 156 -7.99 15.47 -0.79
CA CYS A 156 -7.24 16.61 -1.27
C CYS A 156 -7.12 16.44 -2.79
N LYS A 157 -7.99 17.12 -3.54
CA LYS A 157 -7.96 17.16 -5.01
C LYS A 157 -6.67 17.78 -5.53
#